data_AF-A0A2U3Q8E4-F1
#
_entry.id   AF-A0A2U3Q8E4-F1
#
_cell.length_a   1.000
_cell.length_b   1.000
_cell.length_c   1.000
_cell.angle_alpha   90.00
_cell.angle_beta   90.00
_cell.angle_gamma   90.00
#
_symmetry.space_group_name_H-M   'P 1'
#
loop_
_entity.id
_entity.type
_entity.pdbx_description
1 polymer ?
#
loop_
_entity_poly.entity_id
_entity_poly.type
_entity_poly.pdbx_seq_one_letter_code
_entity_poly.pdbx_strand_id
1 'polypeptide(L)'
;MDWFKSRFRQSKVIAPSWPLHLDASSEGALSVALQSLPVGASGWISKSEAAKLYSTSDVAFDEWDSAGILALSEFAAYEEHRCDFRLESDRVIFTRT
;
A
#
# COMPACT_ATOMS: atom_id res chain seq x y z
N MET A 1 -5.01 18.23 -26.75
CA MET A 1 -3.71 17.63 -26.37
C MET A 1 -4.02 16.32 -25.67
N ASP A 2 -4.04 15.22 -26.42
CA ASP A 2 -4.68 13.98 -26.00
C ASP A 2 -3.69 12.83 -26.16
N TRP A 3 -2.71 12.76 -25.24
CA TRP A 3 -1.62 11.77 -25.34
C TRP A 3 -1.56 10.77 -24.17
N PHE A 4 -2.44 10.88 -23.17
CA PHE A 4 -2.50 9.95 -22.02
C PHE A 4 -3.30 8.65 -22.27
N LYS A 5 -3.50 8.27 -23.54
CA LYS A 5 -4.13 6.99 -23.90
C LYS A 5 -3.08 5.98 -24.35
N SER A 6 -2.24 5.49 -23.44
CA SER A 6 -1.53 4.21 -23.63
C SER A 6 -0.75 3.80 -22.38
N ARG A 7 -1.42 3.10 -21.46
CA ARG A 7 -0.75 2.11 -20.60
C ARG A 7 -1.62 0.94 -20.15
N PHE A 8 -2.90 0.89 -20.54
CA PHE A 8 -3.73 -0.29 -20.36
C PHE A 8 -3.40 -1.35 -21.43
N ARG A 9 -2.20 -1.92 -21.35
CA ARG A 9 -2.00 -3.27 -21.88
C ARG A 9 -2.81 -4.19 -21.00
N GLN A 10 -3.83 -4.83 -21.59
CA GLN A 10 -4.47 -6.02 -21.06
C GLN A 10 -3.39 -7.09 -20.81
N SER A 11 -2.79 -7.09 -19.62
CA SER A 11 -2.21 -8.28 -19.06
C SER A 11 -3.38 -9.09 -18.53
N LYS A 12 -3.73 -10.15 -19.28
CA LYS A 12 -4.40 -11.37 -18.81
C LYS A 12 -4.50 -11.38 -17.28
N VAL A 13 -5.72 -11.28 -16.75
CA VAL A 13 -6.03 -11.43 -15.32
C VAL A 13 -5.69 -12.87 -14.94
N ILE A 14 -4.41 -13.13 -14.77
CA ILE A 14 -3.92 -14.13 -13.83
C ILE A 14 -4.12 -13.38 -12.53
N ALA A 15 -5.21 -13.64 -11.81
CA ALA A 15 -5.33 -13.20 -10.44
C ALA A 15 -4.00 -13.60 -9.78
N PRO A 16 -3.15 -12.66 -9.37
CA PRO A 16 -1.90 -13.06 -8.78
C PRO A 16 -2.31 -13.83 -7.53
N SER A 17 -1.85 -15.08 -7.42
CA SER A 17 -2.12 -15.93 -6.25
C SER A 17 -1.53 -15.33 -4.96
N TRP A 18 -0.85 -14.18 -5.07
CA TRP A 18 -0.33 -13.37 -4.01
C TRP A 18 -0.64 -11.89 -4.27
N PRO A 19 -0.95 -11.09 -3.24
CA PRO A 19 -1.13 -9.65 -3.39
C PRO A 19 0.13 -9.01 -4.03
N LEU A 20 -0.07 -7.92 -4.78
CA LEU A 20 1.01 -7.22 -5.50
C LEU A 20 1.87 -6.42 -4.51
N HIS A 21 3.20 -6.49 -4.62
CA HIS A 21 4.07 -5.60 -3.83
C HIS A 21 3.92 -4.15 -4.32
N LEU A 22 3.55 -3.24 -3.41
CA LEU A 22 3.25 -1.85 -3.72
C LEU A 22 4.50 -0.98 -3.56
N ASP A 23 4.55 0.11 -4.32
CA ASP A 23 5.62 1.09 -4.21
C ASP A 23 5.49 1.87 -2.90
N ALA A 24 6.42 1.63 -1.97
CA ALA A 24 6.48 2.24 -0.65
C ALA A 24 7.63 3.26 -0.52
N SER A 25 8.10 3.82 -1.64
CA SER A 25 9.18 4.81 -1.63
C SER A 25 8.79 6.12 -0.93
N SER A 26 7.52 6.49 -1.00
CA SER A 26 6.88 7.63 -0.31
C SER A 26 5.38 7.35 -0.15
N GLU A 27 4.69 8.04 0.77
CA GLU A 27 3.21 7.93 0.91
C GLU A 27 2.46 8.24 -0.39
N GLY A 28 2.91 9.26 -1.14
CA GLY A 28 2.33 9.58 -2.44
C GLY A 28 2.51 8.47 -3.48
N ALA A 29 3.64 7.78 -3.47
CA ALA A 29 3.88 6.64 -4.35
C ALA A 29 2.97 5.46 -3.98
N LEU A 30 2.78 5.22 -2.68
CA LEU A 30 1.88 4.21 -2.17
C LEU A 30 0.43 4.49 -2.55
N SER A 31 -0.02 5.75 -2.39
CA SER A 31 -1.35 6.20 -2.84
C SER A 31 -1.56 5.97 -4.33
N VAL A 32 -0.60 6.33 -5.18
CA VAL A 32 -0.67 6.11 -6.63
C VAL A 32 -0.71 4.62 -6.98
N ALA A 33 0.07 3.80 -6.28
CA ALA A 33 0.06 2.35 -6.46
C ALA A 33 -1.29 1.74 -6.08
N LEU A 34 -1.89 2.15 -4.95
CA LEU A 34 -3.22 1.73 -4.51
C LEU A 34 -4.31 2.14 -5.50
N GLN A 35 -4.28 3.38 -5.99
CA GLN A 35 -5.22 3.87 -7.00
C GLN A 35 -5.10 3.14 -8.35
N SER A 36 -3.99 2.45 -8.59
CA SER A 36 -3.77 1.64 -9.80
C SER A 36 -4.31 0.21 -9.67
N LEU A 37 -4.60 -0.26 -8.45
CA LEU A 37 -5.21 -1.58 -8.22
C LEU A 37 -6.67 -1.59 -8.65
N PRO A 38 -7.25 -2.70 -9.13
CA PRO A 38 -8.69 -2.84 -9.23
C PRO A 38 -9.37 -2.68 -7.86
N VAL A 39 -10.59 -2.13 -7.81
CA VAL A 39 -11.39 -2.09 -6.56
C VAL A 39 -11.57 -3.52 -6.03
N GLY A 40 -11.35 -3.71 -4.72
CA GLY A 40 -11.36 -5.01 -4.05
C GLY A 40 -10.09 -5.84 -4.21
N ALA A 41 -9.11 -5.38 -5.01
CA ALA A 41 -7.81 -6.04 -5.09
C ALA A 41 -6.90 -5.58 -3.95
N SER A 42 -5.97 -6.47 -3.56
CA SER A 42 -5.02 -6.22 -2.49
C SER A 42 -3.58 -6.13 -2.99
N GLY A 43 -2.82 -5.26 -2.35
CA GLY A 43 -1.38 -5.18 -2.45
C GLY A 43 -0.74 -5.25 -1.07
N TRP A 44 0.59 -5.32 -1.00
CA TRP A 44 1.31 -5.35 0.26
C TRP A 44 2.59 -4.53 0.21
N ILE A 45 3.05 -4.09 1.37
CA ILE A 45 4.41 -3.59 1.59
C ILE A 45 5.02 -4.39 2.75
N SER A 46 6.35 -4.50 2.77
CA SER A 46 7.03 -5.14 3.90
C SER A 46 6.93 -4.29 5.16
N LYS A 47 7.02 -4.92 6.33
CA LYS A 47 7.07 -4.24 7.62
C LYS A 47 8.23 -3.23 7.69
N SER A 48 9.37 -3.53 7.05
CA SER A 48 10.51 -2.62 6.97
C SER A 48 10.25 -1.40 6.09
N GLU A 49 9.45 -1.52 5.02
CA GLU A 49 9.03 -0.39 4.20
C GLU A 49 8.00 0.48 4.94
N ALA A 50 7.03 -0.15 5.60
CA ALA A 50 6.10 0.56 6.48
C ALA A 50 6.85 1.33 7.59
N ALA A 51 7.87 0.72 8.19
CA ALA A 51 8.72 1.38 9.18
C ALA A 51 9.44 2.60 8.61
N LYS A 52 9.97 2.54 7.38
CA LYS A 52 10.62 3.70 6.75
C LYS A 52 9.65 4.85 6.46
N LEU A 53 8.40 4.53 6.14
CA LEU A 53 7.37 5.52 5.85
C LEU A 53 6.80 6.15 7.11
N TYR A 54 6.57 5.34 8.14
CA TYR A 54 5.70 5.70 9.25
C TYR A 54 6.35 5.60 10.64
N SER A 55 7.54 5.00 10.77
CA SER A 55 8.28 5.02 12.03
C SER A 55 8.95 6.38 12.22
N THR A 56 8.68 7.01 13.35
CA THR A 56 9.39 8.21 13.82
C THR A 56 10.66 7.87 14.61
N SER A 57 11.00 6.59 14.76
CA SER A 57 12.12 6.14 15.59
C SER A 57 12.93 5.00 14.95
N ASP A 58 14.24 5.01 15.19
CA ASP A 58 15.22 3.98 14.78
C ASP A 58 15.09 2.65 15.56
N VAL A 59 14.12 2.52 16.46
CA VAL A 59 13.91 1.27 17.21
C VAL A 59 13.32 0.20 16.31
N ALA A 60 13.88 -1.00 16.44
CA ALA A 60 13.49 -2.16 15.67
C ALA A 60 11.96 -2.34 15.71
N PHE A 61 11.36 -2.36 14.53
CA PHE A 61 9.94 -2.61 14.27
C PHE A 61 9.57 -4.07 14.59
N ASP A 62 10.02 -4.60 15.73
CA ASP A 62 9.82 -5.99 16.16
C ASP A 62 8.37 -6.21 16.60
N GLU A 63 7.83 -5.27 17.37
CA GLU A 63 6.38 -5.08 17.51
C GLU A 63 5.91 -4.00 16.54
N TRP A 64 4.71 -4.16 15.99
CA TRP A 64 4.05 -3.04 15.33
C TRP A 64 3.85 -1.93 16.35
N ASP A 65 4.75 -0.95 16.37
CA ASP A 65 4.67 0.11 17.37
C ASP A 65 3.35 0.88 17.19
N SER A 66 2.77 1.31 18.30
CA SER A 66 1.45 1.97 18.31
C SER A 66 1.44 3.20 17.41
N ALA A 67 2.58 3.89 17.27
CA ALA A 67 2.72 5.03 16.36
C ALA A 67 2.63 4.61 14.88
N GLY A 68 3.26 3.50 14.50
CA GLY A 68 3.19 2.97 13.13
C GLY A 68 1.78 2.51 12.74
N ILE A 69 1.05 1.89 13.67
CA ILE A 69 -0.35 1.50 13.46
C ILE A 69 -1.24 2.74 13.32
N LEU A 70 -1.02 3.76 14.15
CA LEU A 70 -1.77 5.02 14.09
C LEU A 70 -1.55 5.72 12.75
N ALA A 71 -0.31 5.81 12.29
CA ALA A 71 0.02 6.42 10.99
C ALA A 71 -0.60 5.66 9.81
N LEU A 72 -0.59 4.33 9.82
CA LEU A 72 -1.28 3.52 8.81
C LEU A 72 -2.80 3.73 8.84
N SER A 73 -3.36 3.91 10.03
CA SER A 73 -4.79 4.19 10.22
C SER A 73 -5.16 5.59 9.73
N GLU A 74 -4.33 6.58 9.99
CA GLU A 74 -4.49 7.96 9.50
C GLU A 74 -4.40 7.98 7.97
N PHE A 75 -3.41 7.29 7.39
CA PHE A 75 -3.32 7.08 5.95
C PHE A 75 -4.60 6.45 5.39
N ALA A 76 -5.03 5.29 5.88
CA ALA A 76 -6.23 4.64 5.36
C ALA A 76 -7.53 5.46 5.55
N ALA A 77 -7.59 6.39 6.51
CA ALA A 77 -8.75 7.23 6.77
C ALA A 77 -9.00 8.29 5.68
N TYR A 78 -8.00 8.66 4.89
CA TYR A 78 -8.18 9.61 3.80
C TYR A 78 -8.86 8.95 2.59
N GLU A 79 -10.03 9.48 2.20
CA GLU A 79 -10.80 8.99 1.05
C GLU A 79 -10.01 9.00 -0.27
N GLU A 80 -8.97 9.82 -0.39
CA GLU A 80 -8.09 9.86 -1.55
C GLU A 80 -7.35 8.53 -1.77
N HIS A 81 -6.96 7.85 -0.69
CA HIS A 81 -6.16 6.63 -0.76
C HIS A 81 -7.00 5.40 -1.09
N ARG A 82 -8.32 5.48 -0.89
CA ARG A 82 -9.31 4.44 -1.21
C ARG A 82 -8.82 3.05 -0.80
N CYS A 83 -8.44 2.91 0.47
CA CYS A 83 -7.93 1.64 0.96
C CYS A 83 -8.32 1.33 2.39
N ASP A 84 -8.45 0.04 2.68
CA ASP A 84 -8.36 -0.54 4.01
C ASP A 84 -7.00 -1.22 4.17
N PHE A 85 -6.57 -1.49 5.41
CA PHE A 85 -5.34 -2.22 5.67
C PHE A 85 -5.51 -3.31 6.74
N ARG A 86 -4.61 -4.30 6.70
CA ARG A 86 -4.44 -5.36 7.70
C ARG A 86 -2.96 -5.62 7.92
N LEU A 87 -2.60 -5.87 9.17
CA LEU A 87 -1.23 -6.23 9.55
C LEU A 87 -1.06 -7.75 9.53
N GLU A 88 0.06 -8.20 8.97
CA GLU A 88 0.56 -9.57 9.08
C GLU A 88 1.93 -9.58 9.78
N SER A 89 2.52 -10.76 9.98
CA SER A 89 3.78 -10.90 10.71
C SER A 89 4.94 -10.12 10.07
N ASP A 90 5.03 -10.09 8.74
CA ASP A 90 6.13 -9.47 7.99
C ASP A 90 5.68 -8.35 7.02
N ARG A 91 4.37 -8.09 6.92
CA ARG A 91 3.77 -7.25 5.87
C ARG A 91 2.61 -6.41 6.37
N VAL A 92 2.34 -5.31 5.68
CA VAL A 92 1.03 -4.65 5.68
C VAL A 92 0.33 -5.01 4.38
N ILE A 93 -0.89 -5.53 4.48
CA ILE A 93 -1.76 -5.77 3.33
C ILE A 93 -2.73 -4.60 3.21
N PHE A 94 -2.78 -3.98 2.04
CA PHE A 94 -3.77 -2.95 1.70
C PHE A 94 -4.78 -3.51 0.72
N THR A 95 -6.05 -3.16 0.88
CA THR A 95 -7.13 -3.53 -0.04
C THR A 95 -7.78 -2.27 -0.56
N ARG A 96 -7.88 -2.12 -1.88
CA ARG A 96 -8.55 -0.96 -2.48
C ARG A 96 -10.05 -1.01 -2.23
N THR A 97 -10.63 0.08 -1.75
CA THR A 97 -12.07 0.29 -1.54
C THR A 97 -12.73 1.13 -2.64
#